data_AF-A0A022VPS1-F1
#
_entry.id   AF-A0A022VPS1-F1
#
_cell.length_a   1.000
_cell.length_b   1.000
_cell.length_c   1.000
_cell.angle_alpha   90.00
_cell.angle_beta   90.00
_cell.angle_gamma   90.00
#
_symmetry.space_group_name_H-M   'P 1'
#
loop_
_entity.id
_entity.type
_entity.pdbx_description
1 polymer ?
#
loop_
_entity_poly.entity_id
_entity_poly.type
_entity_poly.pdbx_seq_one_letter_code
_entity_poly.pdbx_strand_id
1 'polypeptide(L)'
;MLSGGSISEDRLNRHLRRVNAEYHTPLDRTDKLLARLCKEGYLLKVRDSDTGEEVIEYFVGPRGKIEVGVTGVSGMAKEVFGIGQGGEGSEDSEQFEKRLKRSLGVRESNAPEAENAGPEAPRRRGRRDDDDSD
;
A
#
# COMPACT_ATOMS: atom_id res chain seq x y z
N MET A 1 -3.04 7.07 -4.76
CA MET A 1 -3.54 5.73 -5.19
C MET A 1 -4.94 5.52 -4.61
N LEU A 2 -5.83 4.78 -5.29
CA LEU A 2 -7.32 4.75 -5.22
C LEU A 2 -8.08 5.06 -3.90
N SER A 3 -7.44 4.98 -2.72
CA SER A 3 -7.99 5.37 -1.40
C SER A 3 -7.25 6.54 -0.74
N GLY A 4 -6.52 7.36 -1.50
CA GLY A 4 -5.66 8.44 -0.97
C GLY A 4 -4.21 8.03 -0.69
N GLY A 5 -3.83 6.78 -0.94
CA GLY A 5 -2.45 6.27 -0.77
C GLY A 5 -2.24 5.37 0.44
N SER A 6 -3.22 5.29 1.34
CA SER A 6 -3.27 4.38 2.47
C SER A 6 -4.65 3.72 2.62
N ILE A 7 -4.71 2.63 3.38
CA ILE A 7 -5.95 1.92 3.72
C ILE A 7 -5.82 1.22 5.08
N SER A 8 -6.83 1.33 5.94
CA SER A 8 -6.87 0.59 7.20
C SER A 8 -7.05 -0.92 6.97
N GLU A 9 -6.60 -1.74 7.92
CA GLU A 9 -6.73 -3.20 7.85
C GLU A 9 -8.19 -3.65 7.68
N ASP A 10 -9.13 -3.05 8.39
CA ASP A 10 -10.57 -3.35 8.26
C ASP A 10 -11.08 -3.08 6.84
N ARG A 11 -10.67 -1.95 6.26
CA ARG A 11 -11.04 -1.62 4.89
C ARG A 11 -10.40 -2.58 3.90
N LEU A 12 -9.13 -2.92 4.07
CA LEU A 12 -8.44 -3.89 3.23
C LEU A 12 -9.16 -5.25 3.26
N ASN A 13 -9.44 -5.77 4.47
CA ASN A 13 -10.16 -7.03 4.67
C ASN A 13 -11.54 -7.00 4.01
N ARG A 14 -12.27 -5.88 4.11
CA ARG A 14 -13.55 -5.72 3.43
C ARG A 14 -13.44 -5.82 1.91
N HIS A 15 -12.37 -5.29 1.31
CA HIS A 15 -12.13 -5.42 -0.13
C HIS A 15 -11.78 -6.85 -0.51
N LEU A 16 -10.90 -7.51 0.25
CA LEU A 16 -10.51 -8.90 0.02
C LEU A 16 -11.71 -9.84 0.09
N ARG A 17 -12.63 -9.62 1.05
CA ARG A 17 -13.89 -10.38 1.15
C ARG A 17 -14.78 -10.25 -0.08
N ARG A 18 -14.89 -9.05 -0.66
CA ARG A 18 -15.71 -8.83 -1.86
C ARG A 18 -15.19 -9.58 -3.09
N VAL A 19 -13.89 -9.86 -3.13
CA VAL A 19 -13.25 -10.62 -4.20
C VAL A 19 -12.95 -12.07 -3.80
N ASN A 20 -13.53 -12.54 -2.69
CA ASN A 20 -13.35 -13.90 -2.15
C ASN A 20 -11.87 -14.29 -1.95
N ALA A 21 -11.07 -13.33 -1.48
CA ALA A 21 -9.63 -13.46 -1.28
C ALA A 21 -9.22 -13.21 0.18
N GLU A 22 -10.14 -13.30 1.14
CA GLU A 22 -9.80 -13.03 2.54
C GLU A 22 -8.88 -14.07 3.19
N TYR A 23 -8.96 -15.33 2.77
CA TYR A 23 -8.20 -16.42 3.39
C TYR A 23 -7.16 -17.03 2.44
N HIS A 24 -7.51 -17.17 1.16
CA HIS A 24 -6.63 -17.73 0.14
C HIS A 24 -6.69 -16.93 -1.15
N THR A 25 -5.54 -16.81 -1.78
CA THR A 25 -5.38 -16.40 -3.17
C THR A 25 -4.89 -17.60 -3.97
N PRO A 26 -4.95 -17.55 -5.33
CA PRO A 26 -4.37 -18.60 -6.17
C PRO A 26 -2.87 -18.84 -5.95
N LEU A 27 -2.17 -17.91 -5.28
CA LEU A 27 -0.74 -17.99 -5.01
C LEU A 27 -0.44 -18.62 -3.65
N ASP A 28 -1.12 -18.18 -2.58
CA ASP A 28 -0.94 -18.67 -1.20
C ASP A 28 -2.09 -18.17 -0.30
N ARG A 29 -2.03 -18.49 0.99
CA ARG A 29 -2.79 -17.83 2.06
C ARG A 29 -2.60 -16.31 2.00
N THR A 30 -3.69 -15.60 2.15
CA THR A 30 -3.73 -14.13 2.03
C THR A 30 -2.76 -13.45 2.98
N ASP A 31 -2.66 -13.90 4.23
CA ASP A 31 -1.72 -13.34 5.22
C ASP A 31 -0.25 -13.50 4.79
N LYS A 32 0.10 -14.66 4.21
CA LYS A 32 1.45 -14.92 3.70
C LYS A 32 1.75 -14.08 2.47
N LEU A 33 0.78 -13.92 1.58
CA LEU A 33 0.91 -13.06 0.42
C LEU A 33 1.12 -11.60 0.85
N LEU A 34 0.33 -11.08 1.80
CA LEU A 34 0.48 -9.73 2.31
C LEU A 34 1.84 -9.51 2.97
N ALA A 35 2.31 -10.47 3.78
CA ALA A 35 3.64 -10.42 4.37
C ALA A 35 4.75 -10.42 3.31
N ARG A 36 4.59 -11.22 2.25
CA ARG A 36 5.51 -11.25 1.10
C ARG A 36 5.52 -9.93 0.36
N LEU A 37 4.37 -9.33 0.08
CA LEU A 37 4.27 -8.02 -0.57
C LEU A 37 4.90 -6.90 0.27
N CYS A 38 4.80 -6.98 1.59
CA CYS A 38 5.53 -6.07 2.48
C CYS A 38 7.05 -6.27 2.35
N LYS A 39 7.51 -7.52 2.39
CA LYS A 39 8.94 -7.86 2.26
C LYS A 39 9.52 -7.43 0.92
N GLU A 40 8.75 -7.57 -0.15
CA GLU A 40 9.16 -7.20 -1.51
C GLU A 40 9.02 -5.70 -1.80
N GLY A 41 8.51 -4.88 -0.86
CA GLY A 41 8.42 -3.43 -1.01
C GLY A 41 7.22 -2.93 -1.84
N TYR A 42 6.22 -3.79 -2.07
CA TYR A 42 4.96 -3.41 -2.70
C TYR A 42 3.99 -2.75 -1.73
N LEU A 43 4.01 -3.18 -0.46
CA LEU A 43 3.20 -2.63 0.62
C LEU A 43 4.11 -2.19 1.77
N LEU A 44 3.63 -1.24 2.56
CA LEU A 44 4.22 -0.85 3.82
C LEU A 44 3.14 -0.96 4.90
N LYS A 45 3.37 -1.78 5.92
CA LYS A 45 2.47 -1.93 7.07
C LYS A 45 2.98 -1.06 8.21
N VAL A 46 2.18 -0.09 8.63
CA VAL A 46 2.43 0.74 9.81
C VAL A 46 1.49 0.27 10.92
N ARG A 47 2.06 -0.04 12.08
CA ARG A 47 1.29 -0.33 13.29
C ARG A 47 1.49 0.85 14.22
N ASP A 48 0.39 1.51 14.55
CA ASP A 48 0.34 2.52 15.60
C ASP A 48 -0.31 1.87 16.84
N SER A 49 0.36 1.97 17.98
CA SER A 49 -0.11 1.48 19.28
C SER A 49 -0.07 2.57 20.35
N ASP A 50 0.19 3.82 19.97
CA ASP A 50 0.47 4.92 20.91
C ASP A 50 -0.78 5.34 21.71
N THR A 51 -1.97 4.96 21.24
CA THR A 51 -3.26 5.35 21.83
C THR A 51 -3.94 4.23 22.63
N GLY A 52 -3.27 3.08 22.81
CA GLY A 52 -3.85 1.89 23.48
C GLY A 52 -4.78 1.05 22.59
N GLU A 53 -5.21 1.57 21.43
CA GLU A 53 -5.83 0.81 20.36
C GLU A 53 -4.79 0.50 19.28
N GLU A 54 -4.65 -0.79 18.90
CA GLU A 54 -3.78 -1.17 17.78
C GLU A 54 -4.45 -0.79 16.46
N VAL A 55 -3.95 0.26 15.81
CA VAL A 55 -4.38 0.67 14.49
C VAL A 55 -3.35 0.21 13.47
N ILE A 56 -3.79 -0.62 12.53
CA ILE A 56 -2.97 -1.10 11.42
C ILE A 56 -3.38 -0.40 10.14
N GLU A 57 -2.42 0.29 9.54
CA GLU A 57 -2.58 0.98 8.26
C GLU A 57 -1.58 0.46 7.22
N TYR A 58 -2.08 0.23 6.00
CA TYR A 58 -1.29 -0.22 4.86
C TYR A 58 -1.12 0.91 3.86
N PHE A 59 0.12 1.12 3.42
CA PHE A 59 0.50 2.10 2.40
C PHE A 59 1.07 1.39 1.18
N VAL A 60 1.06 2.08 0.04
CA VAL A 60 1.76 1.60 -1.16
C VAL A 60 3.27 1.80 -0.97
N GLY A 61 4.02 0.70 -1.06
CA GLY A 61 5.48 0.71 -0.94
C GLY A 61 6.19 1.32 -2.17
N PRO A 62 7.51 1.58 -2.07
CA PRO A 62 8.28 2.25 -3.12
C PRO A 62 8.21 1.53 -4.47
N ARG A 63 8.30 0.19 -4.47
CA ARG A 63 8.23 -0.59 -5.72
C ARG A 63 6.84 -0.55 -6.34
N GLY A 64 5.79 -0.59 -5.54
CA GLY A 64 4.41 -0.43 -6.04
C GLY A 64 4.18 0.93 -6.70
N LYS A 65 4.80 2.00 -6.19
CA LYS A 65 4.74 3.34 -6.80
C LYS A 65 5.50 3.43 -8.12
N ILE A 66 6.67 2.80 -8.22
CA ILE A 66 7.54 2.86 -9.40
C ILE A 66 7.03 1.93 -10.52
N GLU A 67 6.71 0.68 -10.19
CA GLU A 67 6.36 -0.34 -11.18
C GLU A 67 4.96 -0.15 -11.77
N VAL A 68 4.00 0.34 -10.96
CA VAL A 68 2.59 0.53 -11.40
C VAL A 68 2.27 2.00 -11.62
N GLY A 69 2.59 2.86 -10.65
CA GLY A 69 2.29 4.29 -10.70
C GLY A 69 0.79 4.61 -10.82
N VAL A 70 0.48 5.89 -11.04
CA VAL A 70 -0.91 6.35 -11.20
C VAL A 70 -1.48 5.89 -12.55
N THR A 71 -0.65 5.89 -13.59
CA THR A 71 -1.02 5.52 -14.96
C THR A 71 -1.34 4.03 -15.10
N GLY A 72 -0.59 3.14 -14.44
CA GLY A 72 -0.87 1.71 -14.48
C GLY A 72 -2.20 1.37 -13.81
N VAL A 73 -2.48 1.97 -12.64
CA VAL A 73 -3.76 1.76 -11.95
C VAL A 73 -4.94 2.33 -12.74
N SER A 74 -4.78 3.50 -13.37
CA SER A 74 -5.85 4.11 -14.17
C SER A 74 -6.15 3.32 -15.44
N GLY A 75 -5.11 2.82 -16.12
CA GLY A 75 -5.26 1.95 -17.29
C GLY A 75 -5.95 0.64 -16.94
N MET A 76 -5.54 -0.01 -15.84
CA MET A 76 -6.19 -1.23 -15.36
C MET A 76 -7.66 -1.01 -15.02
N ALA A 77 -7.99 0.10 -14.34
CA ALA A 77 -9.37 0.41 -13.99
C ALA A 77 -10.22 0.62 -15.26
N LYS A 78 -9.71 1.34 -16.26
CA LYS A 78 -10.42 1.53 -17.53
C LYS A 78 -10.71 0.20 -18.23
N GLU A 79 -9.72 -0.68 -18.31
CA GLU A 79 -9.86 -1.99 -18.96
C GLU A 79 -10.87 -2.89 -18.23
N VAL A 80 -10.79 -2.99 -16.89
CA VAL A 80 -11.70 -3.83 -16.10
C VAL A 80 -13.15 -3.34 -16.17
N PHE A 81 -13.36 -2.03 -16.23
CA PHE A 81 -14.69 -1.43 -16.36
C PHE A 81 -15.15 -1.28 -17.82
N GLY A 82 -14.37 -1.72 -18.82
CA GLY A 82 -14.73 -1.65 -20.23
C GLY A 82 -14.74 -0.23 -20.83
N ILE A 83 -14.21 0.75 -20.11
CA ILE A 83 -14.23 2.16 -20.48
C ILE A 83 -13.15 2.40 -21.55
N GLY A 84 -13.58 2.63 -22.80
CA GLY A 84 -12.70 2.92 -23.93
C GLY A 84 -12.71 1.87 -25.05
N GLN A 85 -13.39 0.74 -24.90
CA GLN A 85 -13.54 -0.29 -25.95
C GLN A 85 -14.82 -0.14 -26.79
N GLY A 86 -15.34 1.09 -26.94
CA GLY A 86 -16.42 1.41 -27.88
C GLY A 86 -17.85 1.03 -27.45
N GLY A 87 -18.07 0.71 -26.17
CA GLY A 87 -19.37 0.23 -25.66
C GLY A 87 -20.16 1.16 -24.74
N GLU A 88 -19.57 2.25 -24.23
CA GLU A 88 -20.25 3.15 -23.29
C GLU A 88 -20.25 4.58 -23.82
N GLY A 89 -21.40 5.26 -23.71
CA GLY A 89 -21.57 6.64 -24.16
C GLY A 89 -20.51 7.56 -23.55
N SER A 90 -20.14 8.61 -24.30
CA SER A 90 -19.09 9.55 -23.90
C SER A 90 -19.28 10.13 -22.50
N GLU A 91 -20.53 10.31 -22.09
CA GLU A 91 -20.91 10.89 -20.78
C GLU A 91 -20.56 9.97 -19.59
N ASP A 92 -20.76 8.65 -19.72
CA ASP A 92 -20.43 7.68 -18.66
C ASP A 92 -18.91 7.54 -18.50
N SER A 93 -18.20 7.55 -19.63
CA SER A 93 -16.74 7.54 -19.68
C SER A 93 -16.14 8.77 -18.98
N GLU A 94 -16.68 9.97 -19.24
CA GLU A 94 -16.24 11.22 -18.61
C GLU A 94 -16.54 11.26 -17.11
N GLN A 95 -17.72 10.79 -16.69
CA GLN A 95 -18.08 10.73 -15.28
C GLN A 95 -17.19 9.75 -14.52
N PHE A 96 -16.88 8.60 -15.10
CA PHE A 96 -15.94 7.64 -14.55
C PHE A 96 -14.53 8.23 -14.43
N GLU A 97 -14.02 8.90 -15.47
CA GLU A 97 -12.71 9.56 -15.39
C GLU A 97 -12.64 10.59 -14.27
N LYS A 98 -13.71 11.38 -14.08
CA LYS A 98 -13.78 12.37 -13.00
C LYS A 98 -13.74 11.70 -11.63
N ARG A 99 -14.42 10.57 -11.45
CA ARG A 99 -14.39 9.77 -10.21
C ARG A 99 -13.03 9.11 -10.00
N LEU A 100 -12.40 8.62 -11.06
CA LEU A 100 -11.09 7.99 -11.03
C LEU A 100 -9.98 8.99 -10.67
N LYS A 101 -10.01 10.20 -11.24
CA LYS A 101 -9.07 11.28 -10.88
C LYS A 101 -9.18 11.65 -9.39
N ARG A 102 -10.42 11.72 -8.87
CA ARG A 102 -10.68 11.98 -7.45
C ARG A 102 -10.16 10.85 -6.55
N SER A 103 -10.40 9.59 -6.91
CA SER A 103 -9.99 8.43 -6.10
C SER A 103 -8.47 8.20 -6.12
N LEU A 104 -7.81 8.48 -7.24
CA LEU A 104 -6.36 8.40 -7.35
C LEU A 104 -5.65 9.45 -6.47
N GLY A 105 -6.36 10.48 -6.02
CA GLY A 105 -5.82 11.57 -5.22
C GLY A 105 -4.89 12.46 -6.05
N VAL A 106 -5.16 12.59 -7.35
CA VAL A 106 -4.44 13.53 -8.24
C VAL A 106 -4.86 14.95 -7.84
N ARG A 107 -4.34 15.42 -6.71
CA ARG A 107 -4.05 16.84 -6.50
C ARG A 107 -2.66 17.03 -7.09
N GLU A 108 -2.49 18.02 -7.96
CA GLU A 108 -1.17 18.49 -8.37
C GLU A 108 -0.44 18.96 -7.11
N SER A 109 0.32 18.06 -6.48
CA SER A 109 1.15 18.38 -5.34
C SER A 109 2.52 17.77 -5.57
N ASN A 110 3.35 18.63 -6.17
CA ASN A 110 4.79 18.77 -5.99
C ASN A 110 5.39 17.72 -5.03
N ALA A 111 6.21 16.82 -5.58
CA ALA A 111 7.00 15.90 -4.78
C ALA A 111 8.03 16.68 -3.96
N PRO A 112 8.14 16.49 -2.63
CA PRO A 112 9.41 16.60 -1.97
C PRO A 112 10.12 15.23 -2.11
N GLU A 113 11.24 15.29 -2.81
CA GLU A 113 12.28 14.29 -2.83
C GLU A 113 12.75 13.95 -1.41
N ALA A 114 13.09 12.68 -1.21
CA ALA A 114 14.05 12.13 -0.25
C ALA A 114 13.91 12.51 1.23
N GLU A 115 13.62 11.51 2.07
CA GLU A 115 14.52 11.19 3.20
C GLU A 115 14.57 9.65 3.37
N ASN A 116 15.71 9.08 2.96
CA ASN A 116 16.14 7.74 3.35
C ASN A 116 16.53 7.78 4.83
N ALA A 117 15.56 7.64 5.73
CA ALA A 117 15.85 7.29 7.12
C ALA A 117 15.95 5.75 7.21
N GLY A 118 17.17 5.23 7.00
CA GLY A 118 17.47 3.83 7.27
C GLY A 118 17.22 3.49 8.74
N PRO A 119 16.80 2.25 9.07
CA PRO A 119 16.51 1.88 10.45
C PRO A 119 17.82 1.76 11.24
N GLU A 120 18.00 2.65 12.22
CA GLU A 120 19.08 2.57 13.18
C GLU A 120 18.82 1.38 14.13
N ALA A 121 19.63 0.32 13.99
CA ALA A 121 19.54 -0.85 14.85
C ALA A 121 19.99 -0.51 16.28
N PRO A 122 19.28 -0.98 17.33
CA PRO A 122 19.63 -0.66 18.71
C PRO A 122 20.92 -1.39 19.10
N ARG A 123 21.96 -0.62 19.42
CA ARG A 123 23.22 -1.16 19.95
C ARG A 123 22.96 -1.76 21.34
N ARG A 124 22.93 -3.09 21.39
CA ARG A 124 22.88 -3.88 22.62
C ARG A 124 24.03 -3.47 23.55
N ARG A 125 23.64 -3.00 24.74
CA ARG A 125 24.50 -2.74 25.89
C ARG A 125 25.13 -4.07 26.33
N GLY A 126 26.35 -4.31 25.88
CA GLY A 126 27.17 -5.45 26.30
C GLY A 126 27.80 -5.17 27.65
N ARG A 127 27.24 -5.80 28.68
CA ARG A 127 27.85 -6.01 29.99
C ARG A 127 29.11 -6.88 29.80
N ARG A 128 30.26 -6.44 30.28
CA ARG A 128 31.41 -7.30 30.59
C ARG A 128 31.88 -6.94 31.99
N ASP A 129 31.53 -7.83 32.90
CA ASP A 129 32.20 -8.05 34.17
C ASP A 129 33.59 -8.67 33.91
N ASP A 130 34.45 -8.59 34.94
CA ASP A 130 35.73 -9.34 35.15
C ASP A 130 36.93 -8.87 34.28
N ASP A 131 38.19 -8.76 34.73
CA ASP A 131 38.92 -9.02 35.98
C ASP A 131 40.35 -8.44 35.78
N ASP A 132 41.09 -8.31 36.87
CA ASP A 132 42.55 -8.45 37.00
C ASP A 132 43.60 -7.32 36.70
N SER A 133 44.37 -7.05 37.79
CA SER A 133 45.84 -6.97 37.92
C SER A 133 46.62 -5.62 37.90
N ASP A 134 47.35 -5.47 39.03
CA ASP A 134 48.50 -4.62 39.46
C ASP A 134 48.39 -3.09 39.57
#